data_AF-R6IFA4-F1
#
_entry.id   AF-R6IFA4-F1
#
_cell.length_a   1.000
_cell.length_b   1.000
_cell.length_c   1.000
_cell.angle_alpha   90.00
_cell.angle_beta   90.00
_cell.angle_gamma   90.00
#
_symmetry.space_group_name_H-M   'P 1'
#
loop_
_entity.id
_entity.type
_entity.pdbx_description
1 polymer ?
#
loop_
_entity_poly.entity_id
_entity_poly.type
_entity_poly.pdbx_seq_one_letter_code
_entity_poly.pdbx_strand_id
1 'polypeptide(L)'
;MREKETAVRDRYTVMITLLCTACLALLILIAFALSKPEEEQHIPAPEMNAEGLCTVTVKHMPQPTEAEILAMAQAMSGECYENEYGDMLKVGMAICNRVDYSGGMYSFPDTIQGVCTQPGQIYGYDPSRRPKEIYTQAAREVLSNWYGIKNGEARPWEPGIKFWSGFGGTKNTFREDYR
;
A
#
# COMPACT_ATOMS: atom_id res chain seq x y z
N MET A 1 60.05 13.78 14.56
CA MET A 1 58.62 14.16 14.45
C MET A 1 58.00 13.69 13.14
N ARG A 2 58.60 14.03 11.99
CA ARG A 2 58.06 13.75 10.64
C ARG A 2 57.80 12.27 10.29
N GLU A 3 58.62 11.33 10.76
CA GLU A 3 58.39 9.88 10.56
C GLU A 3 57.24 9.32 11.40
N LYS A 4 56.99 9.89 12.59
CA LYS A 4 55.87 9.46 13.44
C LYS A 4 54.53 9.95 12.90
N GLU A 5 54.49 11.16 12.33
CA GLU A 5 53.29 11.74 11.71
C GLU A 5 52.88 11.01 10.41
N THR A 6 53.85 10.57 9.61
CA THR A 6 53.61 9.79 8.39
C THR A 6 53.10 8.39 8.72
N ALA A 7 53.71 7.69 9.68
CA ALA A 7 53.23 6.38 10.15
C ALA A 7 51.81 6.45 10.76
N VAL A 8 51.46 7.55 11.41
CA VAL A 8 50.11 7.76 11.97
C VAL A 8 49.11 8.04 10.85
N ARG A 9 49.44 8.88 9.87
CA ARG A 9 48.60 9.15 8.69
C ARG A 9 48.34 7.89 7.86
N ASP A 10 49.36 7.06 7.63
CA ASP A 10 49.22 5.82 6.87
C ASP A 10 48.30 4.81 7.58
N ARG A 11 48.35 4.74 8.91
CA ARG A 11 47.43 3.91 9.70
C ARG A 11 45.97 4.38 9.56
N TYR A 12 45.73 5.69 9.58
CA TYR A 12 44.38 6.23 9.36
C TYR A 12 43.89 5.98 7.94
N THR A 13 44.74 6.10 6.91
CA THR A 13 44.37 5.78 5.53
C THR A 13 44.03 4.30 5.37
N VAL A 14 44.79 3.39 6.00
CA VAL A 14 44.50 1.95 6.02
C VAL A 14 43.19 1.65 6.76
N MET A 15 42.94 2.30 7.90
CA MET A 15 41.67 2.12 8.62
C MET A 15 40.47 2.65 7.84
N ILE A 16 40.59 3.82 7.20
CA ILE A 16 39.53 4.43 6.38
C ILE A 16 39.24 3.55 5.16
N THR A 17 40.27 3.03 4.49
CA THR A 17 40.07 2.14 3.33
C THR A 17 39.40 0.83 3.73
N LEU A 18 39.80 0.21 4.84
CA LEU A 18 39.13 -0.98 5.38
C LEU A 18 37.66 -0.70 5.72
N LEU A 19 37.38 0.42 6.37
CA LEU A 19 36.00 0.83 6.68
C LEU A 19 35.16 1.03 5.41
N CYS A 20 35.70 1.75 4.41
CA CYS A 20 35.02 1.95 3.13
C CYS A 20 34.74 0.63 2.41
N THR A 21 35.69 -0.31 2.40
CA THR A 21 35.48 -1.62 1.77
C THR A 21 34.43 -2.45 2.50
N ALA A 22 34.40 -2.41 3.84
CA ALA A 22 33.38 -3.09 4.63
C ALA A 22 31.98 -2.49 4.39
N CYS A 23 31.86 -1.16 4.31
CA CYS A 23 30.62 -0.49 3.98
C CYS A 23 30.12 -0.85 2.58
N LEU A 24 30.99 -0.87 1.57
CA LEU A 24 30.62 -1.27 0.21
C LEU A 24 30.18 -2.74 0.14
N ALA A 25 30.88 -3.64 0.81
CA ALA A 25 30.49 -5.05 0.88
C ALA A 25 29.12 -5.23 1.54
N LEU A 26 28.84 -4.49 2.62
CA LEU A 26 27.54 -4.52 3.29
C LEU A 26 26.42 -4.01 2.37
N LEU A 27 26.65 -2.93 1.63
CA LEU A 27 25.67 -2.40 0.67
C LEU A 27 25.35 -3.41 -0.44
N ILE A 28 26.35 -4.13 -0.94
CA ILE A 28 26.16 -5.19 -1.94
C ILE A 28 25.33 -6.34 -1.35
N LEU A 29 25.61 -6.77 -0.13
CA LEU A 29 24.84 -7.83 0.54
C LEU A 29 23.37 -7.41 0.77
N ILE A 30 23.14 -6.16 1.15
CA ILE A 30 21.78 -5.60 1.30
C ILE A 30 21.07 -5.57 -0.06
N ALA A 31 21.75 -5.18 -1.13
CA ALA A 31 21.18 -5.18 -2.48
C ALA A 31 20.75 -6.60 -2.91
N PHE A 32 21.58 -7.62 -2.65
CA PHE A 32 21.23 -9.02 -2.92
C PHE A 32 20.09 -9.56 -2.05
N ALA A 33 20.00 -9.12 -0.78
CA ALA A 33 18.90 -9.50 0.09
C ALA A 33 17.57 -8.82 -0.30
N LEU A 34 17.63 -7.62 -0.88
CA LEU A 34 16.46 -6.86 -1.33
C LEU A 34 16.03 -7.18 -2.76
N SER A 35 16.93 -7.73 -3.59
CA SER A 35 16.56 -8.28 -4.89
C SER A 35 15.71 -9.52 -4.67
N LYS A 36 14.39 -9.32 -4.58
CA LYS A 36 13.43 -10.39 -4.86
C LYS A 36 13.72 -10.89 -6.28
N PRO A 37 13.75 -12.21 -6.54
CA PRO A 37 13.59 -12.67 -7.91
C PRO A 37 12.31 -12.04 -8.43
N GLU A 38 12.41 -11.37 -9.56
CA GLU A 38 11.25 -10.98 -10.34
C GLU A 38 10.52 -12.29 -10.61
N GLU A 39 9.44 -12.56 -9.86
CA GLU A 39 8.47 -13.55 -10.29
C GLU A 39 7.91 -12.96 -11.58
N GLU A 40 8.54 -13.31 -12.70
CA GLU A 40 7.88 -13.29 -13.99
C GLU A 40 6.56 -13.99 -13.71
N GLN A 41 5.49 -13.20 -13.70
CA GLN A 41 4.16 -13.73 -13.75
C GLN A 41 4.15 -14.57 -15.01
N HIS A 42 4.33 -15.88 -14.85
CA HIS A 42 4.18 -16.84 -15.91
C HIS A 42 2.69 -16.83 -16.22
N ILE A 43 2.28 -15.85 -17.02
CA ILE A 43 1.03 -15.87 -17.73
C ILE A 43 1.23 -17.02 -18.71
N PRO A 44 0.61 -18.18 -18.50
CA PRO A 44 0.72 -19.26 -19.46
C PRO A 44 0.26 -18.68 -20.79
N ALA A 45 1.02 -18.94 -21.87
CA ALA A 45 0.54 -18.62 -23.20
C ALA A 45 -0.88 -19.21 -23.31
N PRO A 46 -1.87 -18.43 -23.77
CA PRO A 46 -3.24 -18.92 -23.84
C PRO A 46 -3.24 -20.22 -24.64
N GLU A 47 -3.79 -21.29 -24.06
CA GLU A 47 -3.91 -22.57 -24.77
C GLU A 47 -4.75 -22.32 -26.02
N MET A 48 -4.11 -22.46 -27.19
CA MET A 48 -4.82 -22.43 -28.46
C MET A 48 -5.57 -23.75 -28.59
N ASN A 49 -6.89 -23.73 -28.46
CA ASN A 49 -7.68 -24.85 -28.94
C ASN A 49 -7.58 -24.93 -30.47
N ALA A 50 -7.80 -26.13 -31.04
CA ALA A 50 -7.74 -26.36 -32.48
C ALA A 50 -8.77 -25.53 -33.28
N GLU A 51 -9.71 -24.85 -32.61
CA GLU A 51 -10.67 -23.93 -33.20
C GLU A 51 -10.17 -22.47 -33.32
N GLY A 52 -8.93 -22.17 -32.90
CA GLY A 52 -8.33 -20.84 -33.06
C GLY A 52 -8.87 -19.78 -32.10
N LEU A 53 -9.56 -20.17 -31.02
CA LEU A 53 -10.08 -19.26 -30.02
C LEU A 53 -9.14 -19.24 -28.80
N CYS A 54 -8.45 -18.11 -28.58
CA CYS A 54 -7.70 -17.87 -27.34
C CYS A 54 -8.68 -17.83 -26.15
N THR A 55 -8.77 -18.91 -25.37
CA THR A 55 -9.47 -18.87 -24.08
C THR A 55 -8.56 -18.20 -23.05
N VAL A 56 -8.52 -16.87 -23.06
CA VAL A 56 -7.92 -16.11 -21.96
C VAL A 56 -8.81 -16.30 -20.74
N THR A 57 -8.36 -17.14 -19.81
CA THR A 57 -9.04 -17.32 -18.54
C THR A 57 -8.76 -16.09 -17.70
N VAL A 58 -9.61 -15.06 -17.83
CA VAL A 58 -9.52 -13.84 -17.00
C VAL A 58 -9.76 -14.27 -15.55
N LYS A 59 -8.73 -14.21 -14.72
CA LYS A 59 -8.83 -14.49 -13.28
C LYS A 59 -9.66 -13.38 -12.62
N HIS A 60 -10.96 -13.60 -12.51
CA HIS A 60 -11.88 -12.71 -11.82
C HIS A 60 -11.56 -12.73 -10.32
N MET A 61 -11.37 -11.56 -9.72
CA MET A 61 -11.31 -11.41 -8.28
C MET A 61 -12.67 -11.79 -7.66
N PRO A 62 -12.67 -12.47 -6.50
CA PRO A 62 -13.89 -12.78 -5.77
C PRO A 62 -14.63 -11.50 -5.35
N GLN A 63 -15.89 -11.59 -4.98
CA GLN A 63 -16.62 -10.44 -4.40
C GLN A 63 -16.00 -10.03 -3.04
N PRO A 64 -16.20 -8.77 -2.60
CA PRO A 64 -15.74 -8.32 -1.29
C PRO A 64 -16.28 -9.20 -0.17
N THR A 65 -15.43 -9.56 0.78
CA THR A 65 -15.82 -10.33 1.95
C THR A 65 -16.50 -9.44 2.99
N GLU A 66 -17.36 -10.03 3.82
CA GLU A 66 -18.00 -9.32 4.94
C GLU A 66 -16.96 -8.79 5.95
N ALA A 67 -15.80 -9.45 6.08
CA ALA A 67 -14.71 -9.00 6.93
C ALA A 67 -14.05 -7.72 6.40
N GLU A 68 -13.87 -7.59 5.09
CA GLU A 68 -13.33 -6.38 4.46
C GLU A 68 -14.30 -5.21 4.60
N ILE A 69 -15.59 -5.48 4.34
CA ILE A 69 -16.67 -4.49 4.51
C ILE A 69 -16.70 -3.99 5.95
N LEU A 70 -16.68 -4.91 6.93
CA LEU A 70 -16.69 -4.53 8.34
C LEU A 70 -15.46 -3.73 8.74
N ALA A 71 -14.26 -4.17 8.35
CA ALA A 71 -13.02 -3.46 8.68
C ALA A 71 -12.99 -2.04 8.10
N MET A 72 -13.43 -1.87 6.85
CA MET A 72 -13.52 -0.56 6.20
C MET A 72 -14.58 0.33 6.86
N ALA A 73 -15.75 -0.23 7.19
CA ALA A 73 -16.81 0.52 7.88
C ALA A 73 -16.38 0.96 9.29
N GLN A 74 -15.61 0.14 10.01
CA GLN A 74 -15.02 0.50 11.31
C GLN A 74 -14.04 1.66 11.19
N ALA A 75 -13.17 1.64 10.17
CA ALA A 75 -12.28 2.75 9.86
C ALA A 75 -13.05 4.05 9.55
N MET A 76 -13.97 4.02 8.58
CA MET A 76 -14.79 5.19 8.21
C MET A 76 -15.58 5.75 9.39
N SER A 77 -16.05 4.88 10.30
CA SER A 77 -16.80 5.32 11.45
C SER A 77 -16.01 6.22 12.38
N GLY A 78 -14.71 5.97 12.55
CA GLY A 78 -13.84 6.83 13.35
C GLY A 78 -13.21 7.99 12.59
N GLU A 79 -13.05 7.87 11.27
CA GLU A 79 -12.42 8.91 10.46
C GLU A 79 -13.41 9.97 9.95
N CYS A 80 -14.71 9.64 9.84
CA CYS A 80 -15.69 10.52 9.19
C CYS A 80 -16.81 11.03 10.11
N TYR A 81 -17.05 10.43 11.29
CA TYR A 81 -18.06 10.88 12.27
C TYR A 81 -19.45 11.28 11.71
N GLU A 82 -19.95 10.60 10.67
CA GLU A 82 -21.23 10.88 10.00
C GLU A 82 -21.34 12.27 9.37
N ASN A 83 -20.22 12.92 9.06
CA ASN A 83 -20.22 14.24 8.44
C ASN A 83 -20.75 14.20 7.00
N GLU A 84 -19.96 13.70 6.05
CA GLU A 84 -20.31 13.70 4.62
C GLU A 84 -20.10 12.30 4.03
N TYR A 85 -21.11 11.78 3.33
CA TYR A 85 -21.01 10.47 2.66
C TYR A 85 -19.85 10.41 1.66
N GLY A 86 -19.59 11.52 0.96
CA GLY A 86 -18.44 11.65 0.06
C GLY A 86 -17.08 11.46 0.75
N ASP A 87 -16.93 11.91 2.00
CA ASP A 87 -15.71 11.70 2.77
C ASP A 87 -15.55 10.22 3.15
N MET A 88 -16.65 9.52 3.45
CA MET A 88 -16.61 8.06 3.69
C MET A 88 -16.09 7.34 2.43
N LEU A 89 -16.66 7.65 1.26
CA LEU A 89 -16.21 7.06 -0.01
C LEU A 89 -14.72 7.32 -0.25
N LYS A 90 -14.25 8.56 -0.05
CA LYS A 90 -12.85 8.93 -0.28
C LYS A 90 -11.88 8.32 0.72
N VAL A 91 -12.28 8.16 1.99
CA VAL A 91 -11.50 7.39 2.98
C VAL A 91 -11.39 5.93 2.54
N GLY A 92 -12.49 5.32 2.08
CA GLY A 92 -12.48 3.98 1.53
C GLY A 92 -11.58 3.83 0.30
N MET A 93 -11.67 4.76 -0.65
CA MET A 93 -10.80 4.81 -1.83
C MET A 93 -9.34 4.92 -1.43
N ALA A 94 -9.01 5.77 -0.44
CA ALA A 94 -7.65 5.89 0.05
C ALA A 94 -7.12 4.59 0.66
N ILE A 95 -7.96 3.83 1.39
CA ILE A 95 -7.61 2.50 1.92
C ILE A 95 -7.31 1.53 0.77
N CYS A 96 -8.19 1.43 -0.24
CA CYS A 96 -7.99 0.59 -1.41
C CYS A 96 -6.73 1.00 -2.22
N ASN A 97 -6.51 2.30 -2.42
CA ASN A 97 -5.34 2.82 -3.12
C ASN A 97 -4.04 2.52 -2.37
N ARG A 98 -4.05 2.46 -1.03
CA ARG A 98 -2.91 2.00 -0.22
C ARG A 98 -2.64 0.51 -0.42
N VAL A 99 -3.69 -0.33 -0.47
CA VAL A 99 -3.53 -1.76 -0.80
C VAL A 99 -2.87 -1.95 -2.16
N ASP A 100 -3.24 -1.12 -3.13
CA ASP A 100 -2.69 -1.15 -4.49
C ASP A 100 -1.33 -0.48 -4.63
N TYR A 101 -0.83 0.18 -3.58
CA TYR A 101 0.38 0.99 -3.67
C TYR A 101 1.64 0.13 -3.56
N SER A 102 2.41 0.12 -4.64
CA SER A 102 3.71 -0.57 -4.74
C SER A 102 4.92 0.37 -4.64
N GLY A 103 4.72 1.63 -4.24
CA GLY A 103 5.78 2.64 -4.23
C GLY A 103 6.77 2.52 -3.07
N GLY A 104 8.03 2.90 -3.30
CA GLY A 104 9.14 2.56 -2.39
C GLY A 104 9.22 3.35 -1.07
N MET A 105 8.76 4.60 -1.01
CA MET A 105 8.91 5.43 0.20
C MET A 105 7.97 5.01 1.34
N TYR A 106 6.83 4.41 1.01
CA TYR A 106 5.81 3.97 1.96
C TYR A 106 5.39 2.54 1.62
N SER A 107 5.61 1.59 2.52
CA SER A 107 5.07 0.25 2.36
C SER A 107 3.73 0.16 3.10
N PHE A 108 2.67 -0.10 2.35
CA PHE A 108 1.36 -0.41 2.89
C PHE A 108 1.12 -1.92 2.82
N PRO A 109 0.34 -2.49 3.74
CA PRO A 109 -0.15 -3.86 3.62
C PRO A 109 -0.98 -4.06 2.34
N ASP A 110 -0.96 -5.28 1.83
CA ASP A 110 -1.64 -5.69 0.59
C ASP A 110 -3.07 -6.22 0.82
N THR A 111 -3.66 -5.94 1.98
CA THR A 111 -5.03 -6.32 2.34
C THR A 111 -5.76 -5.15 2.99
N ILE A 112 -7.09 -5.10 2.82
CA ILE A 112 -7.95 -4.07 3.41
C ILE A 112 -7.79 -4.06 4.94
N GLN A 113 -7.87 -5.23 5.57
CA GLN A 113 -7.69 -5.37 7.02
C GLN A 113 -6.28 -4.94 7.45
N GLY A 114 -5.25 -5.30 6.67
CA GLY A 114 -3.87 -4.89 6.94
C GLY A 114 -3.74 -3.37 6.95
N VAL A 115 -4.25 -2.68 5.93
CA VAL A 115 -4.22 -1.21 5.87
C VAL A 115 -5.04 -0.60 7.01
N CYS A 116 -6.23 -1.13 7.30
CA CYS A 116 -7.09 -0.63 8.38
C CYS A 116 -6.45 -0.77 9.77
N THR A 117 -5.70 -1.85 10.00
CA THR A 117 -5.07 -2.16 11.29
C THR A 117 -3.65 -1.61 11.41
N GLN A 118 -3.10 -1.02 10.34
CA GLN A 118 -1.73 -0.54 10.33
C GLN A 118 -1.53 0.56 11.39
N PRO A 119 -0.59 0.37 12.35
CA PRO A 119 -0.41 1.33 13.44
C PRO A 119 -0.13 2.76 12.95
N GLY A 120 -0.88 3.72 13.49
CA GLY A 120 -0.70 5.16 13.22
C GLY A 120 -1.19 5.64 11.85
N GLN A 121 -1.83 4.78 11.04
CA GLN A 121 -2.31 5.14 9.70
C GLN A 121 -3.80 5.45 9.64
N ILE A 122 -4.61 4.77 10.46
CA ILE A 122 -6.06 4.98 10.60
C ILE A 122 -6.37 5.04 12.09
N TYR A 123 -6.50 6.25 12.63
CA TYR A 123 -6.75 6.46 14.07
C TYR A 123 -8.17 6.10 14.47
N GLY A 124 -9.11 6.21 13.52
CA GLY A 124 -10.51 5.89 13.72
C GLY A 124 -10.83 4.40 13.79
N TYR A 125 -9.89 3.53 13.38
CA TYR A 125 -10.12 2.09 13.37
C TYR A 125 -10.19 1.53 14.80
N ASP A 126 -11.26 0.80 15.09
CA ASP A 126 -11.46 0.05 16.33
C ASP A 126 -12.22 -1.24 15.99
N PRO A 127 -11.62 -2.43 16.22
CA PRO A 127 -12.23 -3.72 15.87
C PRO A 127 -13.47 -4.05 16.72
N SER A 128 -13.65 -3.40 17.87
CA SER A 128 -14.83 -3.57 18.73
C SER A 128 -16.01 -2.68 18.32
N ARG A 129 -15.76 -1.71 17.44
CA ARG A 129 -16.75 -0.74 16.98
C ARG A 129 -17.83 -1.44 16.18
N ARG A 130 -19.08 -1.04 16.43
CA ARG A 130 -20.25 -1.43 15.62
C ARG A 130 -20.62 -0.26 14.71
N PRO A 131 -20.20 -0.26 13.43
CA PRO A 131 -20.51 0.84 12.52
C PRO A 131 -22.02 0.94 12.30
N LYS A 132 -22.52 2.16 12.14
CA LYS A 132 -23.89 2.39 11.64
C LYS A 132 -24.00 1.97 10.17
N GLU A 133 -25.23 1.72 9.73
CA GLU A 133 -25.52 1.22 8.39
C GLU A 133 -24.95 2.11 7.27
N ILE A 134 -24.94 3.43 7.44
CA ILE A 134 -24.38 4.36 6.45
C ILE A 134 -22.90 4.07 6.13
N TYR A 135 -22.12 3.63 7.12
CA TYR A 135 -20.72 3.26 6.92
C TYR A 135 -20.58 1.91 6.24
N THR A 136 -21.42 0.94 6.60
CA THR A 136 -21.49 -0.37 5.95
C THR A 136 -21.87 -0.20 4.47
N GLN A 137 -22.82 0.68 4.17
CA GLN A 137 -23.24 1.01 2.82
C GLN A 137 -22.10 1.65 2.01
N ALA A 138 -21.42 2.65 2.58
CA ALA A 138 -20.27 3.28 1.94
C ALA A 138 -19.13 2.29 1.68
N ALA A 139 -18.83 1.41 2.65
CA ALA A 139 -17.82 0.37 2.50
C ALA A 139 -18.16 -0.63 1.39
N ARG A 140 -19.42 -1.09 1.32
CA ARG A 140 -19.88 -1.96 0.22
C ARG A 140 -19.76 -1.29 -1.13
N GLU A 141 -20.11 -0.01 -1.24
CA GLU A 141 -20.03 0.75 -2.48
C GLU A 141 -18.58 0.89 -2.97
N VAL A 142 -17.67 1.31 -2.09
CA VAL A 142 -16.25 1.44 -2.42
C VAL A 142 -15.65 0.10 -2.82
N LEU A 143 -15.85 -0.95 -2.02
CA LEU A 143 -15.28 -2.26 -2.31
C LEU A 143 -15.87 -2.85 -3.60
N SER A 144 -17.17 -2.71 -3.84
CA SER A 144 -17.80 -3.14 -5.10
C SER A 144 -17.16 -2.46 -6.31
N ASN A 145 -16.93 -1.14 -6.23
CA ASN A 145 -16.25 -0.40 -7.30
C ASN A 145 -14.78 -0.86 -7.47
N TRP A 146 -14.05 -1.01 -6.36
CA TRP A 146 -12.64 -1.44 -6.39
C TRP A 146 -12.47 -2.82 -7.02
N TYR A 147 -13.27 -3.80 -6.59
CA TYR A 147 -13.27 -5.15 -7.16
C TYR A 147 -13.73 -5.15 -8.63
N GLY A 148 -14.75 -4.36 -8.98
CA GLY A 148 -15.17 -4.17 -10.37
C GLY A 148 -14.03 -3.67 -11.26
N ILE A 149 -13.28 -2.66 -10.81
CA ILE A 149 -12.10 -2.12 -11.54
C ILE A 149 -11.04 -3.19 -11.72
N LYS A 150 -10.75 -3.96 -10.67
CA LYS A 150 -9.79 -5.08 -10.71
C LYS A 150 -10.22 -6.19 -11.67
N ASN A 151 -11.53 -6.30 -11.90
CA ASN A 151 -12.14 -7.19 -12.86
C ASN A 151 -12.30 -6.59 -14.27
N GLY A 152 -11.73 -5.40 -14.52
CA GLY A 152 -11.72 -4.74 -15.83
C GLY A 152 -12.95 -3.88 -16.13
N GLU A 153 -13.80 -3.62 -15.13
CA GLU A 153 -14.99 -2.78 -15.30
C GLU A 153 -14.67 -1.29 -15.13
N ALA A 154 -15.37 -0.44 -15.90
CA ALA A 154 -15.32 1.00 -15.70
C ALA A 154 -16.22 1.40 -14.52
N ARG A 155 -15.62 1.80 -13.39
CA ARG A 155 -16.33 2.25 -12.19
C ARG A 155 -15.81 3.63 -11.73
N PRO A 156 -16.63 4.43 -11.02
CA PRO A 156 -16.18 5.70 -10.46
C PRO A 156 -15.03 5.49 -9.45
N TRP A 157 -13.89 6.19 -9.65
CA TRP A 157 -12.72 6.03 -8.80
C TRP A 157 -11.78 7.25 -8.82
N GLU A 158 -11.12 7.52 -7.70
CA GLU A 158 -10.06 8.54 -7.59
C GLU A 158 -8.75 7.86 -7.16
N PRO A 159 -7.88 7.40 -8.09
CA PRO A 159 -6.67 6.63 -7.76
C PRO A 159 -5.56 7.46 -7.10
N GLY A 160 -5.65 8.79 -7.21
CA GLY A 160 -4.68 9.72 -6.64
C GLY A 160 -4.70 9.67 -5.12
N ILE A 161 -5.87 9.58 -4.49
CA ILE A 161 -6.05 9.77 -3.06
C ILE A 161 -5.40 8.64 -2.26
N LYS A 162 -4.36 8.95 -1.50
CA LYS A 162 -3.67 7.97 -0.62
C LYS A 162 -3.60 8.44 0.83
N PHE A 163 -3.71 9.74 1.05
CA PHE A 163 -3.58 10.36 2.37
C PHE A 163 -4.79 11.23 2.64
N TRP A 164 -5.16 11.31 3.91
CA TRP A 164 -6.15 12.28 4.37
C TRP A 164 -5.80 12.79 5.75
N SER A 165 -6.37 13.94 6.09
CA SER A 165 -6.26 14.55 7.40
C SER A 165 -7.59 15.16 7.82
N GLY A 166 -8.05 14.80 9.02
CA GLY A 166 -9.17 15.47 9.70
C GLY A 166 -8.77 16.71 10.51
N PHE A 167 -7.51 17.16 10.40
CA PHE A 167 -7.02 18.37 11.06
C PHE A 167 -7.76 19.61 10.53
N GLY A 168 -8.76 20.09 11.28
CA GLY A 168 -9.55 21.27 10.93
C GLY A 168 -11.02 21.25 11.34
N GLY A 169 -11.56 20.07 11.72
CA GLY A 169 -12.98 19.90 12.04
C GLY A 169 -13.86 19.64 10.80
N THR A 170 -14.99 18.95 11.04
CA THR A 170 -16.10 18.52 10.14
C THR A 170 -15.83 17.97 8.73
N LYS A 171 -14.65 18.15 8.11
CA LYS A 171 -14.32 17.67 6.75
C LYS A 171 -12.90 17.14 6.67
N ASN A 172 -12.72 16.06 5.93
CA ASN A 172 -11.41 15.51 5.62
C ASN A 172 -10.77 16.23 4.42
N THR A 173 -9.46 16.48 4.50
CA THR A 173 -8.66 16.92 3.36
C THR A 173 -7.93 15.73 2.76
N PHE A 174 -8.06 15.51 1.45
CA PHE A 174 -7.54 14.36 0.73
C PHE A 174 -6.35 14.74 -0.16
N ARG A 175 -5.33 13.87 -0.22
CA ARG A 175 -4.05 14.16 -0.88
C ARG A 175 -3.46 12.91 -1.55
N GLU A 176 -2.67 13.15 -2.59
CA GLU A 176 -1.93 12.09 -3.28
C GLU A 176 -0.61 11.74 -2.59
N ASP A 177 0.00 12.74 -1.93
CA ASP A 177 1.24 12.62 -1.18
C ASP A 177 1.03 13.05 0.28
N TYR A 178 1.93 12.61 1.17
CA TYR A 178 1.90 12.90 2.60
C TYR A 178 2.17 14.37 2.98
N ARG A 179 2.34 15.28 2.01
CA ARG A 179 2.76 16.67 2.23
C ARG A 179 1.69 17.58 2.81
#